data_AF-J9G8R2-F1
#
_entry.id   AF-J9G8R2-F1
#
_cell.length_a   1.000
_cell.length_b   1.000
_cell.length_c   1.000
_cell.angle_alpha   90.00
_cell.angle_beta   90.00
_cell.angle_gamma   90.00
#
_symmetry.space_group_name_H-M   'P 1'
#
loop_
_entity.id
_entity.type
_entity.pdbx_description
1 polymer ?
#
loop_
_entity_poly.entity_id
_entity_poly.type
_entity_poly.pdbx_seq_one_letter_code
_entity_poly.pdbx_strand_id
1 'polypeptide(L)'
;MAEGGSNVHGLGVTLEAFDVNPLMYELVFDQAWTKVQPVDEWIATWAKCRGGQQSVAVLKAWNDLYQKVYIAHSLCGQAVLMNARPQLEGVQGWNTFPDYKYDNLDLWTIWGSLLQAGSMDNPGYVFDVVNVGRQVLGNLFSDYRAQFTDCYQRKDLKGAQEWAERMDALLLDVDRLLAC
;
A
#
# COMPACT_ATOMS: atom_id res chain seq x y z
N MET A 1 6.05 2.85 -26.91
CA MET A 1 5.59 2.23 -28.18
C MET A 1 6.71 1.69 -29.07
N ALA A 2 7.96 2.16 -28.94
CA ALA A 2 9.08 1.71 -29.79
C ALA A 2 9.36 0.19 -29.72
N GLU A 3 9.12 -0.46 -28.56
CA GLU A 3 9.32 -1.91 -28.38
C GLU A 3 8.09 -2.76 -28.76
N GLY A 4 6.93 -2.14 -29.02
CA GLY A 4 5.68 -2.85 -29.32
C GLY A 4 5.57 -3.38 -30.75
N GLY A 5 6.48 -2.99 -31.64
CA GLY A 5 6.43 -3.31 -33.06
C GLY A 5 5.42 -2.47 -33.84
N SER A 6 5.37 -2.68 -35.17
CA SER A 6 4.59 -1.86 -36.11
C SER A 6 3.07 -1.96 -35.96
N ASN A 7 2.58 -2.94 -35.21
CA ASN A 7 1.15 -3.25 -35.09
C ASN A 7 0.53 -2.74 -33.77
N VAL A 8 1.29 -2.00 -32.95
CA VAL A 8 0.76 -1.38 -31.74
C VAL A 8 0.16 -0.02 -32.09
N HIS A 9 -1.16 0.07 -31.97
CA HIS A 9 -1.96 1.25 -32.34
C HIS A 9 -2.51 2.02 -31.13
N GLY A 10 -2.23 1.58 -29.91
CA GLY A 10 -2.75 2.21 -28.71
C GLY A 10 -2.20 1.63 -27.42
N LEU A 11 -2.55 2.30 -26.33
CA LEU A 11 -2.24 1.94 -24.96
C LEU A 11 -3.50 2.13 -24.12
N GLY A 12 -3.70 1.27 -23.13
CA GLY A 12 -4.81 1.39 -22.20
C GLY A 12 -4.56 0.56 -20.94
N VAL A 13 -5.43 0.75 -19.96
CA VAL A 13 -5.43 -0.02 -18.71
C VAL A 13 -6.78 -0.72 -18.58
N THR A 14 -6.77 -2.03 -18.30
CA THR A 14 -7.97 -2.86 -18.20
C THR A 14 -8.15 -3.34 -16.76
N LEU A 15 -8.60 -2.44 -15.89
CA LEU A 15 -8.78 -2.72 -14.46
C LEU A 15 -10.20 -3.16 -14.14
N GLU A 16 -10.34 -3.96 -13.08
CA GLU A 16 -11.64 -4.26 -12.49
C GLU A 16 -12.23 -3.07 -11.74
N ALA A 17 -11.38 -2.17 -11.20
CA ALA A 17 -11.79 -0.96 -10.47
C ALA A 17 -10.73 0.15 -10.54
N PHE A 18 -11.19 1.39 -10.31
CA PHE A 18 -10.34 2.57 -10.13
C PHE A 18 -10.08 2.83 -8.62
N ASP A 19 -9.24 3.81 -8.29
CA ASP A 19 -9.03 4.36 -6.92
C ASP A 19 -8.16 3.59 -5.91
N VAL A 20 -7.41 2.56 -6.32
CA VAL A 20 -6.48 1.87 -5.39
C VAL A 20 -5.07 2.47 -5.40
N ASN A 21 -4.47 2.61 -6.59
CA ASN A 21 -3.10 3.10 -6.77
C ASN A 21 -3.01 4.01 -8.02
N PRO A 22 -3.35 5.31 -7.91
CA PRO A 22 -3.48 6.21 -9.07
C PRO A 22 -2.17 6.38 -9.85
N LEU A 23 -1.02 6.32 -9.16
CA LEU A 23 0.33 6.37 -9.72
C LEU A 23 0.50 5.46 -10.94
N MET A 24 0.03 4.21 -10.84
CA MET A 24 0.30 3.18 -11.84
C MET A 24 -0.33 3.53 -13.19
N TYR A 25 -1.52 4.13 -13.16
CA TYR A 25 -2.29 4.42 -14.37
C TYR A 25 -1.84 5.74 -15.00
N GLU A 26 -1.55 6.73 -14.17
CA GLU A 26 -0.93 7.99 -14.60
C GLU A 26 0.38 7.73 -15.33
N LEU A 27 1.26 6.92 -14.74
CA LEU A 27 2.54 6.56 -15.36
C LEU A 27 2.34 5.87 -16.71
N VAL A 28 1.39 4.94 -16.81
CA VAL A 28 1.08 4.23 -18.06
C VAL A 28 0.56 5.21 -19.11
N PHE A 29 -0.43 6.05 -18.78
CA PHE A 29 -0.99 6.99 -19.74
C PHE A 29 0.00 8.05 -20.19
N ASP A 30 0.95 8.45 -19.34
CA ASP A 30 2.04 9.35 -19.72
C ASP A 30 2.96 8.75 -20.79
N GLN A 31 3.06 7.42 -20.90
CA GLN A 31 3.81 6.75 -21.96
C GLN A 31 3.19 6.92 -23.36
N ALA A 32 1.94 7.42 -23.45
CA ALA A 32 1.28 7.64 -24.73
C ALA A 32 1.77 8.91 -25.45
N TRP A 33 2.39 9.85 -24.73
CA TRP A 33 2.76 11.15 -25.26
C TRP A 33 4.22 11.23 -25.74
N THR A 34 4.53 12.24 -26.55
CA THR A 34 5.91 12.51 -26.99
C THR A 34 6.71 13.17 -25.87
N LYS A 35 7.98 12.74 -25.66
CA LYS A 35 8.92 13.22 -24.61
C LYS A 35 8.57 12.75 -23.19
N VAL A 36 8.53 11.43 -23.01
CA VAL A 36 8.37 10.79 -21.70
C VAL A 36 9.62 11.05 -20.84
N GLN A 37 9.42 11.44 -19.58
CA GLN A 37 10.49 11.60 -18.60
C GLN A 37 11.05 10.24 -18.15
N PRO A 38 12.33 10.15 -17.76
CA PRO A 38 12.83 9.03 -16.96
C PRO A 38 11.93 8.79 -15.73
N VAL A 39 11.73 7.53 -15.34
CA VAL A 39 10.75 7.16 -14.30
C VAL A 39 11.09 7.79 -12.95
N ASP A 40 12.37 7.89 -12.60
CA ASP A 40 12.85 8.57 -11.39
C ASP A 40 12.51 10.07 -11.38
N GLU A 41 12.69 10.76 -12.50
CA GLU A 41 12.28 12.17 -12.65
C GLU A 41 10.75 12.32 -12.59
N TRP A 42 10.03 11.36 -13.16
CA TRP A 42 8.57 11.32 -13.12
C TRP A 42 8.05 11.14 -11.69
N ILE A 43 8.63 10.22 -10.91
CA ILE A 43 8.30 10.02 -9.49
C ILE A 43 8.56 11.30 -8.67
N ALA A 44 9.66 12.00 -8.94
CA ALA A 44 9.94 13.27 -8.29
C ALA A 44 8.89 14.34 -8.64
N THR A 45 8.41 14.36 -9.89
CA THR A 45 7.33 15.25 -10.34
C THR A 45 6.00 14.88 -9.69
N TRP A 46 5.66 13.59 -9.65
CA TRP A 46 4.50 13.05 -8.94
C TRP A 46 4.49 13.49 -7.48
N ALA A 47 5.60 13.30 -6.77
CA ALA A 47 5.73 13.67 -5.37
C ALA A 47 5.52 15.19 -5.14
N LYS A 48 5.99 16.05 -6.06
CA LYS A 48 5.77 17.51 -5.98
C LYS A 48 4.28 17.87 -6.03
N CYS A 49 3.49 17.19 -6.85
CA CYS A 49 2.04 17.39 -6.92
C CYS A 49 1.31 17.00 -5.62
N ARG A 50 1.94 16.17 -4.79
CA ARG A 50 1.37 15.61 -3.55
C ARG A 50 1.97 16.22 -2.29
N GLY A 51 2.40 17.48 -2.37
CA GLY A 51 2.97 18.21 -1.23
C GLY A 51 4.50 18.24 -1.18
N GLY A 52 5.19 17.62 -2.14
CA GLY A 52 6.66 17.64 -2.22
C GLY A 52 7.28 19.02 -2.43
N GLN A 53 6.50 20.01 -2.87
CA GLN A 53 6.93 21.42 -2.90
C GLN A 53 6.95 22.06 -1.50
N GLN A 54 6.15 21.54 -0.57
CA GLN A 54 6.00 22.07 0.78
C GLN A 54 6.87 21.32 1.80
N SER A 55 7.14 20.03 1.54
CA SER A 55 7.97 19.20 2.43
C SER A 55 8.87 18.24 1.66
N VAL A 56 10.17 18.30 1.96
CA VAL A 56 11.16 17.33 1.46
C VAL A 56 10.90 15.91 1.96
N ALA A 57 10.17 15.76 3.07
CA ALA A 57 9.81 14.45 3.60
C ALA A 57 8.83 13.72 2.67
N VAL A 58 7.96 14.45 1.94
CA VAL A 58 7.10 13.86 0.90
C VAL A 58 7.90 13.39 -0.29
N LEU A 59 8.88 14.19 -0.75
CA LEU A 59 9.78 13.79 -1.85
C LEU A 59 10.53 12.51 -1.49
N LYS A 60 11.06 12.45 -0.26
CA LYS A 60 11.75 11.27 0.26
C LYS A 60 10.81 10.06 0.33
N ALA A 61 9.62 10.22 0.91
CA ALA A 61 8.65 9.14 1.06
C ALA A 61 8.27 8.51 -0.29
N TRP A 62 8.00 9.33 -1.30
CA TRP A 62 7.67 8.85 -2.64
C TRP A 62 8.84 8.20 -3.37
N ASN A 63 10.06 8.73 -3.21
CA ASN A 63 11.25 8.05 -3.71
C ASN A 63 11.44 6.68 -3.04
N ASP A 64 11.26 6.60 -1.73
CA ASP A 64 11.39 5.33 -0.99
C ASP A 64 10.28 4.34 -1.36
N LEU A 65 9.03 4.79 -1.55
CA LEU A 65 7.94 3.96 -2.10
C LEU A 65 8.34 3.36 -3.45
N TYR A 66 8.87 4.17 -4.36
CA TYR A 66 9.30 3.70 -5.67
C TYR A 66 10.44 2.68 -5.57
N GLN A 67 11.47 2.97 -4.78
CA GLN A 67 12.69 2.14 -4.70
C GLN A 67 12.50 0.86 -3.89
N LYS A 68 11.56 0.83 -2.95
CA LYS A 68 11.47 -0.24 -1.93
C LYS A 68 10.15 -0.99 -1.92
N VAL A 69 9.05 -0.35 -2.31
CA VAL A 69 7.70 -0.93 -2.24
C VAL A 69 7.18 -1.30 -3.63
N TYR A 70 7.23 -0.37 -4.58
CA TYR A 70 6.81 -0.59 -5.98
C TYR A 70 7.88 -1.30 -6.83
N ILE A 71 8.40 -2.41 -6.30
CA ILE A 71 9.53 -3.17 -6.88
C ILE A 71 9.10 -4.48 -7.56
N ALA A 72 7.83 -4.86 -7.43
CA ALA A 72 7.27 -6.08 -7.99
C ALA A 72 5.87 -5.82 -8.55
N HIS A 73 5.46 -6.64 -9.52
CA HIS A 73 4.10 -6.60 -10.05
C HIS A 73 3.12 -7.19 -9.03
N SER A 74 1.91 -6.64 -9.00
CA SER A 74 0.81 -7.21 -8.22
C SER A 74 0.34 -8.53 -8.83
N LEU A 75 -0.04 -9.47 -7.97
CA LEU A 75 -0.69 -10.73 -8.37
C LEU A 75 -2.19 -10.64 -8.17
N CYS A 76 -2.92 -11.53 -8.83
CA CYS A 76 -4.36 -11.68 -8.60
C CYS A 76 -4.62 -12.03 -7.13
N GLY A 77 -5.58 -11.34 -6.51
CA GLY A 77 -5.94 -11.56 -5.11
C GLY A 77 -5.05 -10.86 -4.07
N GLN A 78 -4.07 -10.04 -4.48
CA GLN A 78 -3.20 -9.31 -3.55
C GLN A 78 -4.03 -8.45 -2.56
N ALA A 79 -4.06 -8.85 -1.28
CA ALA A 79 -4.88 -8.20 -0.26
C ALA A 79 -4.40 -8.53 1.16
N VAL A 80 -4.60 -7.61 2.10
CA VAL A 80 -4.27 -7.81 3.50
C VAL A 80 -5.19 -8.85 4.16
N LEU A 81 -4.66 -9.62 5.12
CA LEU A 81 -5.38 -10.73 5.77
C LEU A 81 -6.63 -10.27 6.55
N MET A 82 -6.65 -9.00 6.96
CA MET A 82 -7.72 -8.39 7.75
C MET A 82 -9.12 -8.53 7.15
N ASN A 83 -9.23 -8.55 5.81
CA ASN A 83 -10.52 -8.65 5.12
C ASN A 83 -10.86 -10.09 4.69
N ALA A 84 -9.98 -11.04 4.98
CA ALA A 84 -10.19 -12.44 4.65
C ALA A 84 -11.24 -13.06 5.57
N ARG A 85 -11.84 -14.17 5.12
CA ARG A 85 -12.67 -14.99 6.01
C ARG A 85 -11.81 -15.46 7.19
N PRO A 86 -12.25 -15.29 8.45
CA PRO A 86 -11.45 -15.66 9.61
C PRO A 86 -11.05 -17.14 9.61
N GLN A 87 -9.75 -17.39 9.75
CA GLN A 87 -9.15 -18.72 9.91
C GLN A 87 -7.97 -18.64 10.86
N LEU A 88 -7.68 -19.74 11.56
CA LEU A 88 -6.51 -19.87 12.43
C LEU A 88 -5.21 -20.06 11.66
N GLU A 89 -5.23 -20.66 10.47
CA GLU A 89 -4.07 -20.70 9.57
C GLU A 89 -4.51 -20.50 8.13
N GLY A 90 -3.62 -19.95 7.30
CA GLY A 90 -3.88 -19.72 5.87
C GLY A 90 -5.01 -18.73 5.55
N VAL A 91 -5.53 -18.88 4.34
CA VAL A 91 -6.63 -18.12 3.74
C VAL A 91 -7.56 -19.08 2.99
N GLN A 92 -8.85 -18.75 2.89
CA GLN A 92 -9.79 -19.50 2.07
C GLN A 92 -10.00 -18.79 0.73
N GLY A 93 -9.74 -19.50 -0.37
CA GLY A 93 -9.97 -18.99 -1.73
C GLY A 93 -8.74 -18.33 -2.35
N TRP A 94 -8.91 -17.78 -3.55
CA TRP A 94 -7.84 -17.12 -4.31
C TRP A 94 -7.85 -15.59 -4.17
N ASN A 95 -8.88 -15.04 -3.52
CA ASN A 95 -9.16 -13.61 -3.43
C ASN A 95 -8.41 -12.89 -2.30
N THR A 96 -7.59 -13.59 -1.52
CA THR A 96 -6.69 -12.98 -0.54
C THR A 96 -5.33 -13.64 -0.62
N PHE A 97 -4.35 -12.86 -1.06
CA PHE A 97 -2.94 -13.19 -1.08
C PHE A 97 -2.19 -12.13 -0.25
N PRO A 98 -1.87 -12.42 1.02
CA PRO A 98 -1.34 -11.43 1.96
C PRO A 98 0.18 -11.23 1.86
N ASP A 99 0.88 -12.06 1.10
CA ASP A 99 2.33 -11.99 0.96
C ASP A 99 2.75 -10.71 0.21
N TYR A 100 3.75 -10.02 0.73
CA TYR A 100 4.36 -8.87 0.09
C TYR A 100 5.86 -9.10 -0.16
N LYS A 101 6.45 -8.35 -1.10
CA LYS A 101 7.85 -8.53 -1.56
C LYS A 101 8.81 -7.44 -1.07
N TYR A 102 8.37 -6.62 -0.14
CA TYR A 102 9.14 -5.52 0.46
C TYR A 102 9.33 -5.75 1.96
N ASP A 103 10.25 -5.01 2.58
CA ASP A 103 10.40 -5.01 4.04
C ASP A 103 9.30 -4.15 4.68
N ASN A 104 8.55 -4.72 5.62
CA ASN A 104 7.48 -3.99 6.29
C ASN A 104 8.03 -2.80 7.11
N LEU A 105 9.27 -2.88 7.61
CA LEU A 105 9.91 -1.79 8.35
C LEU A 105 10.17 -0.56 7.47
N ASP A 106 10.47 -0.78 6.19
CA ASP A 106 10.59 0.31 5.22
C ASP A 106 9.25 1.03 5.04
N LEU A 107 8.14 0.28 4.97
CA LEU A 107 6.81 0.85 4.85
C LEU A 107 6.42 1.68 6.09
N TRP A 108 6.75 1.21 7.30
CA TRP A 108 6.61 2.00 8.53
C TRP A 108 7.41 3.30 8.48
N THR A 109 8.66 3.25 8.01
CA THR A 109 9.55 4.42 7.90
C THR A 109 9.02 5.42 6.89
N ILE A 110 8.48 4.94 5.77
CA ILE A 110 7.84 5.76 4.74
C ILE A 110 6.61 6.46 5.30
N TRP A 111 5.72 5.72 5.99
CA TRP A 111 4.53 6.32 6.60
C TRP A 111 4.90 7.38 7.64
N GLY A 112 5.91 7.11 8.47
CA GLY A 112 6.46 8.09 9.41
C GLY A 112 7.02 9.33 8.70
N SER A 113 7.68 9.17 7.55
CA SER A 113 8.17 10.29 6.74
C SER A 113 7.03 11.14 6.19
N LEU A 114 5.92 10.52 5.76
CA LEU A 114 4.72 11.26 5.36
C LEU A 114 4.17 12.03 6.57
N LEU A 115 3.92 11.39 7.71
CA LEU A 115 3.39 12.05 8.92
C LEU A 115 4.27 13.22 9.41
N GLN A 116 5.60 13.12 9.28
CA GLN A 116 6.53 14.20 9.61
C GLN A 116 6.34 15.46 8.76
N ALA A 117 5.80 15.34 7.55
CA ALA A 117 5.47 16.48 6.71
C ALA A 117 4.30 17.32 7.26
N GLY A 118 3.58 16.81 8.27
CA GLY A 118 2.51 17.51 8.95
C GLY A 118 1.20 17.53 8.15
N SER A 119 0.29 18.40 8.55
CA SER A 119 -0.97 18.60 7.83
C SER A 119 -0.74 19.50 6.62
N MET A 120 -1.26 19.09 5.46
CA MET A 120 -1.24 19.87 4.23
C MET A 120 -2.63 19.85 3.60
N ASP A 121 -3.08 21.01 3.12
CA ASP A 121 -4.29 21.14 2.31
C ASP A 121 -4.00 20.68 0.87
N ASN A 122 -3.77 19.36 0.73
CA ASN A 122 -3.55 18.70 -0.54
C ASN A 122 -4.24 17.33 -0.50
N PRO A 123 -5.36 17.12 -1.22
CA PRO A 123 -6.10 15.86 -1.19
C PRO A 123 -5.27 14.64 -1.60
N GLY A 124 -4.31 14.82 -2.53
CA GLY A 124 -3.40 13.75 -2.93
C GLY A 124 -2.47 13.33 -1.78
N TYR A 125 -1.92 14.29 -1.07
CA TYR A 125 -1.11 14.01 0.12
C TYR A 125 -1.92 13.28 1.20
N VAL A 126 -3.12 13.78 1.53
CA VAL A 126 -3.99 13.15 2.54
C VAL A 126 -4.31 11.71 2.14
N PHE A 127 -4.66 11.50 0.86
CA PHE A 127 -4.88 10.16 0.32
C PHE A 127 -3.66 9.25 0.51
N ASP A 128 -2.43 9.74 0.27
CA ASP A 128 -1.22 8.91 0.42
C ASP A 128 -0.96 8.52 1.86
N VAL A 129 -1.11 9.46 2.79
CA VAL A 129 -0.96 9.21 4.22
C VAL A 129 -1.91 8.10 4.67
N VAL A 130 -3.17 8.17 4.23
CA VAL A 130 -4.20 7.17 4.54
C VAL A 130 -3.92 5.84 3.82
N ASN A 131 -3.57 5.86 2.54
CA ASN A 131 -3.37 4.65 1.73
C ASN A 131 -2.15 3.85 2.20
N VAL A 132 -1.03 4.54 2.48
CA VAL A 132 0.18 3.91 3.04
C VAL A 132 -0.10 3.42 4.47
N GLY A 133 -0.75 4.23 5.31
CA GLY A 133 -1.12 3.84 6.67
C GLY A 133 -2.02 2.60 6.71
N ARG A 134 -3.02 2.52 5.82
CA ARG A 134 -3.89 1.34 5.66
C ARG A 134 -3.07 0.08 5.38
N GLN A 135 -2.08 0.17 4.48
CA GLN A 135 -1.22 -0.96 4.17
C GLN A 135 -0.33 -1.36 5.36
N VAL A 136 0.23 -0.39 6.07
CA VAL A 136 1.03 -0.63 7.29
C VAL A 136 0.23 -1.40 8.34
N LEU A 137 -0.98 -0.92 8.67
CA LEU A 137 -1.84 -1.56 9.66
C LEU A 137 -2.36 -2.92 9.18
N GLY A 138 -2.67 -3.05 7.89
CA GLY A 138 -3.07 -4.33 7.29
C GLY A 138 -1.96 -5.38 7.31
N ASN A 139 -0.69 -4.99 7.15
CA ASN A 139 0.44 -5.89 7.32
C ASN A 139 0.57 -6.32 8.78
N LEU A 140 0.46 -5.39 9.73
CA LEU A 140 0.53 -5.67 11.18
C LEU A 140 -0.54 -6.67 11.64
N PHE A 141 -1.73 -6.65 11.04
CA PHE A 141 -2.80 -7.59 11.37
C PHE A 141 -2.37 -9.06 11.18
N SER A 142 -1.55 -9.35 10.17
CA SER A 142 -1.06 -10.71 9.91
C SER A 142 -0.21 -11.24 11.07
N ASP A 143 0.63 -10.38 11.64
CA ASP A 143 1.44 -10.71 12.82
C ASP A 143 0.55 -10.96 14.04
N TYR A 144 -0.44 -10.10 14.27
CA TYR A 144 -1.36 -10.23 15.41
C TYR A 144 -2.17 -11.53 15.34
N ARG A 145 -2.68 -11.87 14.15
CA ARG A 145 -3.33 -13.14 13.90
C ARG A 145 -2.39 -14.29 14.22
N ALA A 146 -1.13 -14.26 13.76
CA ALA A 146 -0.19 -15.35 14.00
C ALA A 146 0.03 -15.58 15.51
N GLN A 147 0.13 -14.51 16.29
CA GLN A 147 0.25 -14.59 17.75
C GLN A 147 -1.01 -15.15 18.43
N PHE A 148 -2.20 -14.69 17.99
CA PHE A 148 -3.47 -15.26 18.45
C PHE A 148 -3.54 -16.77 18.21
N THR A 149 -3.11 -17.21 17.03
CA THR A 149 -3.11 -18.62 16.62
C THR A 149 -2.17 -19.45 17.48
N ASP A 150 -0.97 -18.96 17.74
CA ASP A 150 0.00 -19.63 18.59
C ASP A 150 -0.53 -19.81 20.02
N CYS A 151 -1.13 -18.76 20.61
CA CYS A 151 -1.81 -18.87 21.91
C CYS A 151 -2.95 -19.90 21.88
N TYR A 152 -3.78 -19.88 20.84
CA TYR A 152 -4.87 -20.84 20.67
C TYR A 152 -4.37 -22.29 20.60
N GLN A 153 -3.33 -22.56 19.82
CA GLN A 153 -2.72 -23.89 19.66
C GLN A 153 -2.11 -24.40 20.98
N ARG A 154 -1.49 -23.50 21.75
CA ARG A 154 -0.97 -23.79 23.10
C ARG A 154 -2.05 -23.91 24.17
N LYS A 155 -3.33 -23.70 23.83
CA LYS A 155 -4.48 -23.64 24.75
C LYS A 155 -4.32 -22.55 25.82
N ASP A 156 -3.56 -21.50 25.52
CA ASP A 156 -3.40 -20.32 26.36
C ASP A 156 -4.58 -19.38 26.14
N LEU A 157 -5.66 -19.61 26.91
CA LEU A 157 -6.88 -18.81 26.81
C LEU A 157 -6.64 -17.33 27.11
N LYS A 158 -5.78 -17.03 28.10
CA LYS A 158 -5.51 -15.66 28.49
C LYS A 158 -4.74 -14.93 27.38
N GLY A 159 -3.68 -15.56 26.86
CA GLY A 159 -2.91 -14.99 25.75
C GLY A 159 -3.76 -14.84 24.47
N ALA A 160 -4.63 -15.80 24.17
CA ALA A 160 -5.53 -15.70 23.03
C ALA A 160 -6.50 -14.52 23.18
N GLN A 161 -7.05 -14.31 24.39
CA GLN A 161 -7.93 -13.17 24.65
C GLN A 161 -7.18 -11.83 24.54
N GLU A 162 -5.96 -11.74 25.07
CA GLU A 162 -5.13 -10.53 24.95
C GLU A 162 -4.82 -10.18 23.49
N TRP A 163 -4.52 -11.17 22.64
CA TRP A 163 -4.28 -10.93 21.21
C TRP A 163 -5.56 -10.63 20.44
N ALA A 164 -6.71 -11.20 20.81
CA ALA A 164 -7.99 -10.84 20.22
C ALA A 164 -8.32 -9.36 20.48
N GLU A 165 -8.15 -8.89 21.71
CA GLU A 165 -8.38 -7.47 22.07
C GLU A 165 -7.45 -6.53 21.28
N ARG A 166 -6.20 -6.94 21.03
CA ARG A 166 -5.26 -6.19 20.18
C ARG A 166 -5.69 -6.16 18.71
N MET A 167 -6.20 -7.27 18.18
CA MET A 167 -6.75 -7.33 16.83
C MET A 167 -7.97 -6.41 16.68
N ASP A 168 -8.89 -6.43 17.65
CA ASP A 168 -10.06 -5.55 17.67
C ASP A 168 -9.67 -4.08 17.74
N ALA A 169 -8.70 -3.72 18.58
CA ALA A 169 -8.17 -2.37 18.64
C ALA A 169 -7.54 -1.91 17.31
N LEU A 170 -6.78 -2.79 16.66
CA LEU A 170 -6.18 -2.51 15.35
C LEU A 170 -7.26 -2.28 14.27
N LEU A 171 -8.33 -3.06 14.28
CA LEU A 171 -9.47 -2.87 13.37
C LEU A 171 -10.13 -1.50 13.58
N LEU A 172 -10.29 -1.05 14.83
CA LEU A 172 -10.82 0.28 15.13
C LEU A 172 -9.88 1.41 14.70
N ASP A 173 -8.57 1.22 14.81
CA ASP A 173 -7.60 2.21 14.35
C ASP A 173 -7.59 2.31 12.82
N VAL A 174 -7.74 1.19 12.11
CA VAL A 174 -7.95 1.19 10.66
C VAL A 174 -9.24 1.90 10.28
N ASP A 175 -10.35 1.60 10.96
CA ASP A 175 -11.65 2.25 10.70
C ASP A 175 -11.56 3.77 10.83
N ARG A 176 -10.93 4.26 11.91
CA ARG A 176 -10.68 5.70 12.10
C ARG A 176 -9.81 6.30 11.00
N LEU A 177 -8.75 5.60 10.59
CA LEU A 177 -7.86 6.06 9.53
C LEU A 177 -8.60 6.19 8.19
N LEU A 178 -9.50 5.25 7.89
CA LEU A 178 -10.26 5.22 6.65
C LEU A 178 -11.47 6.18 6.63
N ALA A 179 -11.87 6.69 7.79
CA ALA A 179 -12.92 7.70 7.92
C ALA A 179 -12.43 9.16 7.72
N CYS A 180 -11.13 9.37 7.46
CA CYS A 180 -10.51 10.69 7.31
C CYS A 180 -10.86 11.38 5.99
#